data_AF-A0A935CNI5-F1
#
_entry.id   AF-A0A935CNI5-F1
#
_cell.length_a   1.000
_cell.length_b   1.000
_cell.length_c   1.000
_cell.angle_alpha   90.00
_cell.angle_beta   90.00
_cell.angle_gamma   90.00
#
_symmetry.space_group_name_H-M   'P 1'
#
loop_
_entity.id
_entity.type
_entity.pdbx_description
1 polymer ?
#
loop_
_entity_poly.entity_id
_entity_poly.type
_entity_poly.pdbx_seq_one_letter_code
_entity_poly.pdbx_strand_id
1 'polypeptide(L)'
;MNSGVLAVVNEVTFEQVVLLAQRLRPVDQARLVVRLAPKVEWLLMKIESISSPPSRIPLRGLWSDLGTAPSAEDIDQVQQEMWSTFAESEA
;
A
#
# COMPACT_ATOMS: atom_id res chain seq x y z
N MET A 1 39.36 9.88 -33.29
CA MET A 1 39.23 8.76 -32.34
C MET A 1 38.44 9.27 -31.15
N ASN A 2 37.12 9.12 -31.17
CA ASN A 2 36.27 9.48 -30.03
C ASN A 2 35.64 8.20 -29.50
N SER A 3 36.21 7.72 -28.40
CA SER A 3 35.63 6.73 -27.51
C SER A 3 34.29 7.24 -26.99
N GLY A 4 33.20 6.65 -27.46
CA GLY A 4 31.85 7.02 -27.06
C GLY A 4 30.86 5.87 -27.16
N VAL A 5 31.31 4.62 -27.06
CA VAL A 5 30.44 3.43 -27.01
C VAL A 5 30.74 2.67 -25.72
N LEU A 6 30.55 3.36 -24.58
CA LEU A 6 30.53 2.74 -23.25
C LEU A 6 29.16 3.00 -22.63
N ALA A 7 28.19 2.19 -23.04
CA ALA A 7 27.03 1.75 -22.26
C ALA A 7 26.04 1.12 -23.25
N VAL A 8 26.40 -0.05 -23.81
CA VAL A 8 25.34 -0.97 -24.23
C VAL A 8 24.68 -1.37 -22.92
N VAL A 9 23.55 -0.74 -22.63
CA VAL A 9 22.69 -1.15 -21.53
C VAL A 9 22.35 -2.61 -21.84
N ASN A 10 22.89 -3.51 -21.03
CA ASN A 10 22.56 -4.94 -21.04
C ASN A 10 21.14 -5.13 -20.49
N GLU A 11 20.18 -4.43 -21.09
CA GLU A 11 18.77 -4.56 -20.81
C GLU A 11 18.33 -5.91 -21.36
N VAL A 12 18.40 -6.92 -20.50
CA VAL A 12 17.81 -8.23 -20.76
C VAL A 12 16.31 -8.02 -20.92
N THR A 13 15.82 -8.18 -22.15
CA THR A 13 14.39 -7.98 -22.43
C THR A 13 13.60 -9.21 -22.00
N PHE A 14 12.31 -9.02 -21.67
CA PHE A 14 11.43 -10.11 -21.30
C PHE A 14 11.39 -11.21 -22.38
N GLU A 15 11.26 -10.81 -23.65
CA GLU A 15 11.25 -11.73 -24.79
C GLU A 15 12.53 -12.56 -24.90
N GLN A 16 13.69 -11.95 -24.64
CA GLN A 16 14.96 -12.67 -24.62
C GLN A 16 14.98 -13.73 -23.51
N VAL A 17 14.46 -13.41 -22.31
CA VAL A 17 14.38 -14.37 -21.20
C VAL A 17 13.43 -15.53 -21.54
N VAL A 18 12.28 -15.25 -22.15
CA VAL A 18 11.32 -16.27 -22.57
C VAL A 18 11.96 -17.23 -23.58
N LEU A 19 12.62 -16.68 -24.61
CA LEU A 19 13.32 -17.48 -25.61
C LEU A 19 14.44 -18.34 -25.00
N LEU A 20 15.15 -17.82 -24.00
CA LEU A 20 16.18 -18.59 -23.28
C LEU A 20 15.56 -19.68 -22.40
N ALA A 21 14.48 -19.38 -21.69
CA ALA A 21 13.77 -20.36 -20.86
C ALA A 21 13.21 -21.52 -21.69
N GLN A 22 12.72 -21.24 -22.90
CA GLN A 22 12.22 -22.27 -23.82
C GLN A 22 13.31 -23.23 -24.30
N ARG A 23 14.60 -22.82 -24.28
CA ARG A 23 15.74 -23.67 -24.64
C ARG A 23 16.22 -24.59 -23.52
N LEU A 24 15.73 -24.40 -22.29
CA LEU A 24 16.06 -25.26 -21.16
C LEU A 24 15.42 -26.66 -21.32
N ARG A 25 16.03 -27.66 -20.70
CA ARG A 25 15.42 -29.00 -20.60
C ARG A 25 14.13 -28.92 -19.78
N PRO A 26 13.15 -29.81 -19.98
CA PRO A 26 11.87 -29.77 -19.27
C PRO A 26 12.00 -29.72 -17.73
N VAL A 27 12.96 -30.46 -17.16
CA VAL A 27 13.25 -30.43 -15.72
C VAL A 27 13.76 -29.06 -15.26
N ASP A 28 14.59 -28.40 -16.06
CA ASP A 28 15.17 -27.10 -15.74
C ASP A 28 14.14 -25.97 -15.93
N GLN A 29 13.21 -26.12 -16.88
CA GLN A 29 12.03 -25.25 -17.00
C GLN A 29 11.15 -25.33 -15.75
N ALA A 30 10.84 -26.55 -15.29
CA ALA A 30 10.04 -26.75 -14.07
C ALA A 30 10.74 -26.12 -12.85
N ARG A 31 12.06 -26.29 -12.72
CA ARG A 31 12.86 -25.65 -11.65
C ARG A 31 12.82 -24.12 -11.73
N LEU A 32 12.85 -23.55 -12.93
CA LEU A 32 12.75 -22.10 -13.13
C LEU A 32 11.39 -21.58 -12.65
N VAL A 33 10.30 -22.25 -13.02
CA VAL A 33 8.94 -21.89 -12.58
C VAL A 33 8.82 -21.97 -11.06
N VAL A 34 9.25 -23.07 -10.44
CA VAL A 34 9.19 -23.24 -8.98
C VAL A 34 9.99 -22.16 -8.24
N ARG A 35 11.15 -21.75 -8.76
CA ARG A 35 11.95 -20.68 -8.15
C ARG A 35 11.32 -19.30 -8.30
N LEU A 36 10.64 -19.02 -9.40
CA LEU A 36 10.04 -17.72 -9.68
C LEU A 36 8.64 -17.56 -9.07
N ALA A 37 7.90 -18.66 -8.87
CA ALA A 37 6.52 -18.64 -8.40
C ALA A 37 6.30 -17.81 -7.12
N PRO A 38 7.08 -17.95 -6.03
CA PRO A 38 6.85 -17.16 -4.81
C PRO A 38 7.02 -15.65 -5.02
N LYS A 39 7.96 -15.27 -5.88
CA LYS A 39 8.22 -13.86 -6.20
C LYS A 39 7.08 -13.28 -7.05
N VAL A 40 6.58 -14.06 -8.01
CA VAL A 40 5.44 -13.65 -8.86
C VAL A 40 4.18 -13.53 -8.00
N GLU A 41 3.92 -14.50 -7.12
CA GLU A 41 2.79 -14.46 -6.18
C GLU A 41 2.82 -13.20 -5.30
N TRP A 42 3.96 -12.89 -4.70
CA TRP A 42 4.12 -11.66 -3.91
C TRP A 42 3.85 -10.38 -4.72
N LEU A 43 4.34 -10.33 -5.97
CA LEU A 43 4.08 -9.19 -6.85
C LEU A 43 2.60 -9.07 -7.21
N LEU A 44 1.92 -10.18 -7.47
CA LEU A 44 0.48 -10.21 -7.76
C LEU A 44 -0.34 -9.74 -6.56
N MET A 45 -0.04 -10.22 -5.35
CA MET A 45 -0.69 -9.76 -4.12
C MET A 45 -0.51 -8.25 -3.90
N LYS A 46 0.70 -7.74 -4.19
CA LYS A 46 0.97 -6.30 -4.09
C LYS A 46 0.16 -5.50 -5.10
N ILE A 47 0.08 -5.97 -6.35
CA ILE A 47 -0.72 -5.31 -7.39
C ILE A 47 -2.21 -5.33 -7.02
N GLU A 48 -2.71 -6.48 -6.55
CA GLU A 48 -4.08 -6.62 -6.09
C GLU A 48 -4.40 -5.67 -4.92
N SER A 49 -3.46 -5.51 -3.97
CA SER A 49 -3.63 -4.56 -2.87
C SER A 49 -3.68 -3.09 -3.31
N ILE A 50 -3.11 -2.76 -4.47
CA ILE A 50 -3.15 -1.41 -5.05
C ILE A 50 -4.44 -1.20 -5.87
N SER A 51 -4.95 -2.26 -6.50
CA SER A 51 -6.17 -2.19 -7.33
C SER A 51 -7.47 -2.43 -6.55
N SER A 52 -7.41 -3.04 -5.36
CA SER A 52 -8.59 -3.27 -4.53
C SER A 52 -8.90 -2.02 -3.69
N PRO A 53 -10.15 -1.50 -3.70
CA PRO A 53 -10.51 -0.41 -2.80
C PRO A 53 -10.25 -0.86 -1.36
N PRO A 54 -9.77 0.04 -0.47
CA PRO A 54 -9.50 -0.33 0.92
C PRO A 54 -10.73 -1.02 1.48
N SER A 55 -10.54 -2.16 2.16
CA SER A 55 -11.64 -2.92 2.75
C SER A 55 -12.50 -1.93 3.52
N ARG A 56 -13.79 -1.85 3.19
CA ARG A 56 -14.71 -0.94 3.89
C ARG A 56 -14.76 -1.37 5.34
N ILE A 57 -13.99 -0.70 6.20
CA ILE A 57 -14.04 -0.91 7.64
C ILE A 57 -15.46 -0.54 8.05
N PRO A 58 -16.23 -1.46 8.66
CA PRO A 58 -17.56 -1.13 9.14
C PRO A 58 -17.43 -0.01 10.18
N LEU A 59 -18.04 1.15 9.90
CA LEU A 59 -18.05 2.30 10.84
C LEU A 59 -18.82 1.98 12.12
N ARG A 60 -19.67 0.94 12.10
CA ARG A 60 -20.42 0.47 13.26
C ARG A 60 -19.45 -0.09 14.29
N GLY A 61 -19.44 0.53 15.47
CA GLY A 61 -18.60 0.09 16.59
C GLY A 61 -17.23 0.76 16.67
N LEU A 62 -16.86 1.62 15.71
CA LEU A 62 -15.59 2.35 15.74
C LEU A 62 -15.43 3.21 17.02
N TRP A 63 -16.56 3.63 17.61
CA TRP A 63 -16.61 4.52 18.76
C TRP A 63 -17.08 3.78 20.03
N SER A 64 -17.17 2.45 19.98
CA SER A 64 -17.66 1.66 21.12
C SER A 64 -16.75 1.72 22.34
N ASP A 65 -15.45 1.92 22.13
CA ASP A 65 -14.46 2.08 23.21
C ASP A 65 -14.53 3.45 23.90
N LEU A 66 -15.24 4.43 23.32
CA LEU A 66 -15.39 5.78 23.90
C LEU A 66 -16.45 5.84 25.01
N GLY A 67 -17.15 4.74 25.27
CA GLY A 67 -18.17 4.66 26.31
C GLY A 67 -19.47 5.38 25.95
N THR A 68 -20.22 5.78 26.98
CA THR A 68 -21.51 6.47 26.81
C THR A 68 -21.30 7.86 26.23
N ALA A 69 -22.09 8.22 25.22
CA ALA A 69 -22.09 9.57 24.67
C ALA A 69 -22.50 10.60 25.74
N PRO A 70 -21.83 11.76 25.82
CA PRO A 70 -22.21 12.84 26.74
C PRO A 70 -23.61 13.36 26.46
N SER A 71 -24.26 13.93 27.49
CA SER A 71 -25.58 14.57 27.32
C SER A 71 -25.47 15.88 26.55
N ALA A 72 -26.60 16.40 26.06
CA ALA A 72 -26.63 17.69 25.37
C ALA A 72 -26.21 18.82 26.32
N GLU A 73 -26.66 18.73 27.57
CA GLU A 73 -26.33 19.68 28.64
C GLU A 73 -24.83 19.69 28.95
N ASP A 74 -24.19 18.51 28.99
CA ASP A 74 -22.73 18.41 29.19
C ASP A 74 -21.96 19.07 28.04
N ILE A 75 -22.45 18.91 26.80
CA ILE A 75 -21.85 19.51 25.61
C ILE A 75 -21.97 21.04 25.65
N ASP A 76 -23.16 21.54 25.96
CA ASP A 76 -23.44 22.98 26.00
C ASP A 76 -22.63 23.67 27.11
N GLN A 77 -22.50 23.04 28.27
CA GLN A 77 -21.69 23.55 29.37
C GLN A 77 -20.21 23.67 28.97
N VAL A 78 -19.63 22.60 28.40
CA VAL A 78 -18.21 22.59 27.99
C VAL A 78 -17.96 23.59 26.85
N GLN A 79 -18.91 23.76 25.93
CA GLN A 79 -18.81 24.79 24.89
C GLN A 79 -18.76 26.20 25.49
N GLN A 80 -19.66 26.49 26.43
CA GLN A 80 -19.71 27.78 27.12
C GLN A 80 -18.40 28.04 27.90
N GLU A 81 -17.88 27.05 28.62
CA GLU A 81 -16.62 27.13 29.35
C GLU A 81 -15.44 27.42 28.41
N MET A 82 -15.30 26.65 27.32
CA MET A 82 -14.23 26.87 26.34
C MET A 82 -14.27 28.28 25.74
N TRP A 83 -15.45 28.72 25.29
CA TRP A 83 -15.60 30.01 24.61
C TRP A 83 -15.53 31.21 25.55
N SER A 84 -15.89 31.05 26.83
CA SER A 84 -15.72 32.09 27.85
C SER A 84 -14.24 32.41 28.11
N THR A 85 -13.38 31.38 28.14
CA THR A 85 -11.92 31.56 28.32
C THR A 85 -11.27 32.25 27.13
N PHE A 86 -11.75 32.02 25.90
CA PHE A 86 -11.26 32.73 24.71
C PHE A 86 -11.57 34.23 24.79
N ALA A 87 -12.77 34.62 25.23
CA ALA A 87 -13.17 36.02 25.34
C ALA A 87 -12.42 36.78 26.45
N GLU A 88 -12.02 36.11 27.54
CA GLU A 88 -11.26 36.73 28.64
C GLU A 88 -9.78 36.95 28.31
N SER A 89 -9.23 36.22 27.33
CA SER A 89 -7.82 36.37 26.91
C SER A 89 -7.55 37.57 25.98
N GLU A 90 -8.62 38.26 25.54
CA GLU A 90 -8.56 39.39 24.60
C GLU A 90 -8.89 40.75 25.28
N ALA A 91 -9.04 40.77 26.62
CA ALA A 91 -9.28 41.96 27.44
C ALA A 91 -8.04 42.35 28.26
#